data_AF-A0A5E4I550-F1
#
_entry.id   AF-A0A5E4I550-F1
#
_cell.length_a   1.000
_cell.length_b   1.000
_cell.length_c   1.000
_cell.angle_alpha   90.00
_cell.angle_beta   90.00
_cell.angle_gamma   90.00
#
_symmetry.space_group_name_H-M   'P 1'
#
loop_
_entity.id
_entity.type
_entity.pdbx_description
1 polymer ?
#
loop_
_entity_poly.entity_id
_entity_poly.type
_entity_poly.pdbx_seq_one_letter_code
_entity_poly.pdbx_strand_id
1 'polypeptide(L)'
;MQEKIEGQKQRPPSRIRYELTHPVVSFRTSLDAYNELMTYLNKHALSIGDFFRISLKKQKINYEQARNEAFNNGYNNGRTKGYNEGHNKGYDEGYIKGMKEGSKKGHQEGYNEAKQKYCIWFYCAICNEPILITTFSEMHVFVNDFLRREGWGHSMCHQRYR
;
A
#
# COMPACT_ATOMS: atom_id res chain seq x y z
N MET A 1 52.86 -45.34 33.25
CA MET A 1 53.64 -45.15 32.01
C MET A 1 52.71 -45.45 30.85
N GLN A 2 52.24 -44.43 30.12
CA GLN A 2 51.50 -44.63 28.87
C GLN A 2 52.43 -44.23 27.73
N GLU A 3 52.75 -45.20 26.88
CA GLU A 3 53.57 -45.02 25.69
C GLU A 3 52.90 -44.02 24.74
N LYS A 4 53.59 -42.92 24.45
CA LYS A 4 53.16 -41.95 23.43
C LYS A 4 53.51 -42.55 22.06
N ILE A 5 52.49 -43.01 21.35
CA ILE A 5 52.61 -43.36 19.93
C ILE A 5 52.85 -42.06 19.14
N GLU A 6 54.01 -41.98 18.47
CA GLU A 6 54.42 -40.84 17.64
C GLU A 6 53.47 -40.63 16.46
N GLY A 7 53.01 -39.39 16.26
CA GLY A 7 52.27 -38.97 15.07
C GLY A 7 50.86 -38.39 15.30
N GLN A 8 50.31 -38.40 16.51
CA GLN A 8 49.00 -37.77 16.76
C GLN A 8 49.15 -36.29 17.12
N LYS A 9 48.63 -35.39 16.26
CA LYS A 9 48.53 -33.95 16.54
C LYS A 9 47.83 -33.72 17.89
N GLN A 10 48.43 -32.91 18.77
CA GLN A 10 47.80 -32.54 20.05
C GLN A 10 46.45 -31.87 19.82
N ARG A 11 45.38 -32.47 20.35
CA ARG A 11 44.04 -31.90 20.31
C ARG A 11 43.83 -30.97 21.50
N PRO A 12 43.18 -29.80 21.32
CA PRO A 12 42.86 -28.92 22.43
C PRO A 12 42.00 -29.63 23.50
N PRO A 13 42.23 -29.40 24.81
CA PRO A 13 41.43 -30.00 25.87
C PRO A 13 39.91 -29.75 25.74
N SER A 14 39.52 -28.59 25.19
CA SER A 14 38.13 -28.27 24.86
C SER A 14 37.53 -29.23 23.84
N ARG A 15 38.28 -29.57 22.79
CA ARG A 15 37.86 -30.50 21.74
C ARG A 15 37.68 -31.92 22.28
N ILE A 16 38.58 -32.35 23.18
CA ILE A 16 38.49 -33.66 23.84
C ILE A 16 37.20 -33.75 24.68
N ARG A 17 36.89 -32.73 25.49
CA ARG A 17 35.63 -32.70 26.28
C ARG A 17 34.38 -32.70 25.41
N TYR A 18 34.42 -32.02 24.27
CA TYR A 18 33.31 -31.98 23.32
C TYR A 18 33.07 -33.35 22.67
N GLU A 19 34.11 -34.00 22.16
CA GLU A 19 34.04 -35.32 21.53
C GLU A 19 33.50 -36.41 22.50
N LEU A 20 33.83 -36.32 23.80
CA LEU A 20 33.32 -37.23 24.83
C LEU A 20 31.81 -37.09 25.10
N THR A 21 31.28 -35.87 24.97
CA THR A 21 29.85 -35.59 25.23
C THR A 21 29.00 -35.65 23.95
N HIS A 22 29.63 -35.63 22.77
CA HIS A 22 29.00 -35.62 21.46
C HIS A 22 29.63 -36.68 20.54
N PRO A 23 29.46 -37.99 20.83
CA PRO A 23 30.04 -39.05 20.00
C PRO A 23 29.43 -39.03 18.59
N VAL A 24 30.28 -39.20 17.57
CA VAL A 24 29.86 -39.28 16.16
C VAL A 24 29.59 -40.72 15.77
N VAL A 25 28.40 -40.99 15.24
CA VAL A 25 28.05 -42.28 14.64
C VAL A 25 28.16 -42.14 13.12
N SER A 26 29.01 -42.97 12.51
CA SER A 26 29.13 -43.05 11.05
C SER A 26 29.19 -44.51 10.63
N PHE A 27 28.47 -44.87 9.58
CA PHE A 27 28.49 -46.22 9.01
C PHE A 27 28.43 -46.15 7.49
N ARG A 28 28.98 -47.17 6.83
CA ARG A 28 28.86 -47.34 5.38
C ARG A 28 27.51 -47.97 5.07
N THR A 29 26.86 -47.52 4.01
CA THR A 29 25.56 -48.02 3.54
C THR A 29 25.59 -48.15 2.01
N SER A 30 24.66 -48.90 1.43
CA SER A 30 24.50 -48.95 -0.03
C SER A 30 23.98 -47.62 -0.58
N LEU A 31 24.27 -47.35 -1.86
CA LEU A 31 23.80 -46.14 -2.53
C LEU A 31 22.26 -46.10 -2.57
N ASP A 32 21.61 -47.24 -2.79
CA ASP A 32 20.15 -47.34 -2.84
C ASP A 32 19.52 -46.95 -1.50
N ALA A 33 20.01 -47.52 -0.38
CA ALA A 33 19.51 -47.19 0.94
C ALA A 33 19.76 -45.72 1.32
N TYR A 34 20.88 -45.13 0.87
CA TYR A 34 21.14 -43.71 1.05
C TYR A 34 20.13 -42.85 0.28
N ASN A 35 19.87 -43.17 -0.98
CA ASN A 35 18.94 -42.44 -1.83
C ASN A 35 17.50 -42.53 -1.31
N GLU A 36 17.07 -43.71 -0.86
CA GLU A 36 15.76 -43.91 -0.23
C GLU A 36 15.60 -43.04 1.02
N LEU A 37 16.61 -43.03 1.90
CA LEU A 37 16.60 -42.20 3.11
C LEU A 37 16.52 -40.71 2.75
N MET A 38 17.35 -40.24 1.80
CA MET A 38 17.35 -38.83 1.40
C MET A 38 16.04 -38.39 0.76
N THR A 39 15.40 -39.27 -0.02
CA THR A 39 14.09 -39.02 -0.60
C THR A 39 13.01 -38.88 0.48
N TYR A 40 13.03 -39.76 1.48
CA TYR A 40 12.11 -39.70 2.62
C TYR A 40 12.30 -38.39 3.43
N LEU A 41 13.54 -38.04 3.75
CA LEU A 41 13.86 -36.82 4.52
C LEU A 41 13.38 -35.56 3.81
N ASN A 42 13.63 -35.44 2.50
CA ASN A 42 13.18 -34.29 1.71
C ASN A 42 11.66 -34.19 1.65
N LYS A 43 10.97 -35.31 1.40
CA LYS A 43 9.50 -35.34 1.33
C LYS A 43 8.84 -34.86 2.62
N HIS A 44 9.45 -35.17 3.77
CA HIS A 44 8.91 -34.84 5.09
C HIS A 44 9.56 -33.61 5.73
N ALA A 45 10.45 -32.91 5.01
CA ALA A 45 11.23 -31.79 5.52
C ALA A 45 11.94 -32.09 6.86
N LEU A 46 12.50 -33.30 6.99
CA LEU A 46 13.17 -33.78 8.21
C LEU A 46 14.69 -33.72 8.05
N SER A 47 15.40 -33.40 9.14
CA SER A 47 16.85 -33.64 9.21
C SER A 47 17.16 -35.10 9.56
N ILE A 48 18.37 -35.57 9.24
CA ILE A 48 18.88 -36.87 9.72
C ILE A 48 18.78 -36.98 11.25
N GLY A 49 19.06 -35.89 11.96
CA GLY A 49 18.96 -35.84 13.42
C GLY A 49 17.53 -36.04 13.92
N ASP A 50 16.56 -35.43 13.26
CA ASP A 50 15.14 -35.61 13.59
C ASP A 50 14.69 -37.04 13.30
N PHE A 51 15.06 -37.59 12.15
CA PHE A 51 14.80 -38.98 11.82
C PHE A 51 15.35 -39.94 12.87
N PHE A 52 16.57 -39.69 13.36
CA PHE A 52 17.19 -40.52 14.39
C PHE A 52 16.47 -40.40 15.75
N ARG A 53 16.14 -39.18 16.18
CA ARG A 53 15.40 -38.95 17.43
C ARG A 53 13.98 -39.52 17.39
N ILE A 54 13.32 -39.44 16.24
CA ILE A 54 12.01 -40.06 15.99
C ILE A 54 12.12 -41.59 16.05
N SER A 55 13.13 -42.16 15.39
CA SER A 55 13.37 -43.61 15.37
C SER A 55 13.66 -44.17 16.78
N LEU A 56 14.37 -43.39 17.60
CA LEU A 56 14.61 -43.70 19.01
C LEU A 56 13.44 -43.39 19.94
N LYS A 57 12.28 -42.96 19.41
CA LYS A 57 11.09 -42.52 20.17
C LYS A 57 11.38 -41.39 21.19
N LYS A 58 12.45 -40.62 20.98
CA LYS A 58 12.82 -39.46 21.81
C LYS A 58 12.15 -38.17 21.38
N GLN A 59 11.56 -38.13 20.18
CA GLN A 59 10.88 -36.96 19.62
C GLN A 59 9.67 -37.41 18.80
N LYS A 60 8.51 -36.75 18.97
CA LYS A 60 7.33 -36.96 18.12
C LYS A 60 7.44 -36.06 16.88
N ILE A 61 7.00 -36.56 15.72
CA ILE A 61 6.92 -35.78 14.49
C ILE A 61 6.04 -34.55 14.73
N ASN A 62 6.55 -33.34 14.48
CA ASN A 62 5.81 -32.11 14.71
C ASN A 62 4.95 -31.73 13.49
N TYR A 63 4.00 -32.61 13.15
CA TYR A 63 3.07 -32.42 12.04
C TYR A 63 2.19 -31.18 12.23
N GLU A 64 1.90 -30.81 13.48
CA GLU A 64 1.08 -29.65 13.82
C GLU A 64 1.78 -28.32 13.53
N GLN A 65 3.07 -28.15 13.87
CA GLN A 65 3.75 -26.87 13.60
C GLN A 65 3.83 -26.58 12.10
N ALA A 66 4.28 -27.55 11.29
CA ALA A 66 4.41 -27.36 9.84
C ALA A 66 3.05 -27.07 9.19
N ARG A 67 1.98 -27.76 9.62
CA ARG A 67 0.62 -27.52 9.14
C ARG A 67 0.12 -26.14 9.54
N ASN A 68 0.36 -25.71 10.78
CA ASN A 68 -0.10 -24.42 11.28
C ASN A 68 0.63 -23.25 10.60
N GLU A 69 1.94 -23.38 10.35
CA GLU A 69 2.71 -22.38 9.60
C GLU A 69 2.22 -22.26 8.16
N ALA A 70 2.04 -23.39 7.47
CA ALA A 70 1.53 -23.38 6.09
C ALA A 70 0.13 -22.76 6.00
N PHE A 71 -0.76 -23.12 6.93
CA PHE A 71 -2.12 -22.57 7.00
C PHE A 71 -2.10 -21.06 7.29
N ASN A 72 -1.35 -20.62 8.31
CA ASN A 72 -1.27 -19.22 8.70
C ASN A 72 -0.67 -18.36 7.58
N ASN A 73 0.38 -18.85 6.90
CA ASN A 73 0.98 -18.15 5.78
C ASN A 73 0.03 -18.04 4.60
N GLY A 74 -0.67 -19.13 4.25
CA GLY A 74 -1.68 -19.11 3.18
C GLY A 74 -2.83 -18.15 3.47
N TYR A 75 -3.38 -18.23 4.69
CA TYR A 75 -4.45 -17.35 5.15
C TYR A 75 -4.04 -15.87 5.15
N ASN A 76 -2.89 -15.55 5.73
CA ASN A 76 -2.41 -14.17 5.81
C ASN A 76 -2.11 -13.60 4.42
N ASN A 77 -1.48 -14.38 3.53
CA ASN A 77 -1.23 -13.93 2.16
C ASN A 77 -2.53 -13.70 1.38
N GLY A 78 -3.48 -14.63 1.47
CA GLY A 78 -4.78 -14.50 0.81
C GLY A 78 -5.55 -13.29 1.30
N ARG A 79 -5.62 -13.11 2.63
CA ARG A 79 -6.29 -11.96 3.26
C ARG A 79 -5.65 -10.63 2.86
N THR A 80 -4.31 -10.56 2.89
CA THR A 80 -3.58 -9.33 2.59
C THR A 80 -3.73 -8.95 1.11
N LYS A 81 -3.60 -9.92 0.19
CA LYS A 81 -3.79 -9.68 -1.25
C LYS A 81 -5.23 -9.24 -1.54
N GLY A 82 -6.22 -9.98 -1.04
CA GLY A 82 -7.63 -9.67 -1.27
C GLY A 82 -8.03 -8.31 -0.69
N TYR A 83 -7.55 -7.98 0.52
CA TYR A 83 -7.79 -6.67 1.13
C TYR A 83 -7.16 -5.55 0.30
N ASN A 84 -5.87 -5.66 -0.04
CA ASN A 84 -5.17 -4.60 -0.79
C ASN A 84 -5.78 -4.39 -2.18
N GLU A 85 -6.11 -5.47 -2.90
CA GLU A 85 -6.73 -5.37 -4.23
C GLU A 85 -8.13 -4.78 -4.17
N GLY A 86 -8.97 -5.22 -3.23
CA GLY A 86 -10.33 -4.73 -3.07
C GLY A 86 -10.38 -3.29 -2.55
N HIS A 87 -9.56 -2.99 -1.54
CA HIS A 87 -9.50 -1.66 -0.92
C HIS A 87 -8.93 -0.62 -1.89
N ASN A 88 -7.80 -0.90 -2.54
CA ASN A 88 -7.19 0.09 -3.44
C ASN A 88 -8.11 0.38 -4.64
N LYS A 89 -8.67 -0.65 -5.28
CA LYS A 89 -9.61 -0.44 -6.40
C LYS A 89 -10.88 0.28 -5.96
N GLY A 90 -11.51 -0.18 -4.87
CA GLY A 90 -12.77 0.40 -4.41
C GLY A 90 -12.63 1.83 -3.89
N TYR A 91 -11.57 2.10 -3.12
CA TYR A 91 -11.32 3.43 -2.55
C TYR A 91 -10.89 4.41 -3.64
N ASP A 92 -9.88 4.07 -4.45
CA ASP A 92 -9.34 5.03 -5.43
C ASP A 92 -10.38 5.35 -6.50
N GLU A 93 -11.07 4.34 -7.06
CA GLU A 93 -12.06 4.57 -8.09
C GLU A 93 -13.29 5.32 -7.54
N GLY A 94 -13.79 4.92 -6.37
CA GLY A 94 -14.96 5.53 -5.75
C GLY A 94 -14.71 6.97 -5.27
N TYR A 95 -13.61 7.18 -4.55
CA TYR A 95 -13.27 8.47 -3.96
C TYR A 95 -12.90 9.50 -5.01
N ILE A 96 -12.00 9.16 -5.95
CA ILE A 96 -11.55 10.11 -6.97
C ILE A 96 -12.72 10.50 -7.87
N LYS A 97 -13.53 9.53 -8.31
CA LYS A 97 -14.69 9.80 -9.16
C LYS A 97 -15.72 10.64 -8.42
N GLY A 98 -16.09 10.25 -7.20
CA GLY A 98 -17.07 10.97 -6.39
C GLY A 98 -16.64 12.41 -6.09
N MET A 99 -15.37 12.63 -5.73
CA MET A 99 -14.84 13.97 -5.45
C MET A 99 -14.84 14.85 -6.70
N LYS A 100 -14.39 14.31 -7.84
CA LYS A 100 -14.33 15.06 -9.10
C LYS A 100 -15.71 15.43 -9.62
N GLU A 101 -16.65 14.50 -9.58
CA GLU A 101 -18.03 14.73 -10.01
C GLU A 101 -18.75 15.71 -9.06
N GLY A 102 -18.62 15.51 -7.75
CA GLY A 102 -19.21 16.39 -6.74
C GLY A 102 -18.67 17.82 -6.83
N SER A 103 -17.35 17.98 -6.98
CA SER A 103 -16.71 19.30 -7.12
C SER A 103 -17.18 20.02 -8.39
N LYS A 104 -17.20 19.32 -9.54
CA LYS A 104 -17.66 19.91 -10.80
C LYS A 104 -19.12 20.35 -10.72
N LYS A 105 -19.99 19.50 -10.14
CA LYS A 105 -21.41 19.79 -10.00
C LYS A 105 -21.65 20.98 -9.06
N GLY A 106 -21.05 20.96 -7.86
CA GLY A 106 -21.20 22.04 -6.90
C GLY A 106 -20.64 23.37 -7.41
N HIS A 107 -19.53 23.36 -8.13
CA HIS A 107 -18.99 24.57 -8.76
C HIS A 107 -19.95 25.14 -9.81
N GLN A 108 -20.50 24.29 -10.69
CA GLN A 108 -21.41 24.74 -11.73
C GLN A 108 -22.71 25.31 -11.16
N GLU A 109 -23.28 24.63 -10.16
CA GLU A 109 -24.50 25.07 -9.48
C GLU A 109 -24.28 26.42 -8.78
N GLY A 110 -23.22 26.53 -7.98
CA GLY A 110 -22.88 27.79 -7.31
C GLY A 110 -22.56 28.93 -8.28
N TYR A 111 -21.87 28.64 -9.38
CA TYR A 111 -21.59 29.63 -10.42
C TYR A 111 -22.88 30.11 -11.10
N ASN A 112 -23.80 29.21 -11.43
CA ASN A 112 -25.08 29.55 -12.05
C ASN A 112 -25.97 30.37 -11.11
N GLU A 113 -26.03 30.00 -9.83
CA GLU A 113 -26.77 30.75 -8.81
C GLU A 113 -26.19 32.16 -8.64
N ALA A 114 -24.86 32.28 -8.55
CA ALA A 114 -24.20 33.57 -8.48
C ALA A 114 -24.47 34.42 -9.74
N LYS A 115 -24.46 33.80 -10.92
CA LYS A 115 -24.77 34.47 -12.19
C LYS A 115 -26.20 35.01 -12.20
N GLN A 116 -27.18 34.25 -11.71
CA GLN A 116 -28.57 34.69 -11.62
C GLN A 116 -28.77 35.83 -10.61
N LYS A 117 -28.06 35.77 -9.48
CA LYS A 117 -28.26 36.70 -8.36
C LYS A 117 -27.52 38.03 -8.51
N TYR A 118 -26.33 38.02 -9.13
CA TYR A 118 -25.41 39.15 -9.09
C TYR A 118 -25.08 39.75 -10.46
N CYS A 119 -25.42 39.11 -11.58
CA CYS A 119 -25.12 39.68 -12.89
C CYS A 119 -26.08 40.80 -13.27
N ILE A 120 -25.51 41.85 -13.87
CA ILE A 120 -26.27 42.90 -14.54
C ILE A 120 -26.54 42.47 -15.97
N TRP A 121 -27.78 42.62 -16.41
CA TRP A 121 -28.23 42.26 -17.76
C TRP A 121 -29.25 43.29 -18.27
N PHE A 122 -29.40 43.38 -19.58
CA PHE A 122 -30.38 44.25 -20.24
C PHE A 122 -30.97 43.55 -21.48
N TYR A 123 -32.12 43.99 -21.98
CA TYR A 123 -32.73 43.37 -23.17
C TYR A 123 -32.13 43.92 -24.47
N CYS A 124 -31.86 43.04 -25.42
CA CYS A 124 -31.48 43.42 -26.77
C CYS A 124 -32.60 44.21 -27.45
N ALA A 125 -32.29 45.39 -28.00
CA ALA A 125 -33.28 46.23 -28.66
C ALA A 125 -33.86 45.62 -29.97
N ILE A 126 -33.22 44.58 -30.51
CA ILE A 126 -33.62 43.96 -31.79
C ILE A 126 -34.42 42.68 -31.54
N CYS A 127 -33.87 41.71 -30.81
CA CYS A 127 -34.50 40.41 -30.57
C CYS A 127 -35.19 40.28 -29.21
N ASN A 128 -35.06 41.27 -28.33
CA ASN A 128 -35.60 41.27 -26.97
C ASN A 128 -35.08 40.14 -26.05
N GLU A 129 -33.97 39.50 -26.43
CA GLU A 129 -33.29 38.52 -25.57
C GLU A 129 -32.36 39.21 -24.56
N PRO A 130 -32.17 38.65 -23.35
CA PRO A 130 -31.31 39.24 -22.33
C PRO A 130 -29.83 39.12 -22.70
N ILE A 131 -29.12 40.24 -22.66
CA ILE A 131 -27.67 40.35 -22.83
C ILE A 131 -27.03 40.54 -21.46
N LEU A 132 -26.08 39.67 -21.12
CA LEU A 132 -25.32 39.73 -19.88
C LEU A 132 -24.12 40.68 -20.03
N ILE A 133 -23.92 41.57 -19.07
CA ILE A 133 -22.73 42.42 -19.04
C ILE A 133 -21.62 41.65 -18.30
N THR A 134 -20.66 41.11 -19.04
CA THR A 134 -19.48 40.44 -18.45
C THR A 134 -18.38 41.44 -18.13
N THR A 135 -17.57 41.15 -17.12
CA THR A 135 -16.39 41.97 -16.77
C THR A 135 -15.43 42.03 -17.95
N PHE A 136 -14.85 43.22 -18.18
CA PHE A 136 -13.92 43.50 -19.29
C PHE A 136 -14.50 43.37 -20.72
N SER A 137 -15.81 43.14 -20.87
CA SER A 137 -16.46 43.27 -22.19
C SER A 137 -16.51 44.72 -22.66
N GLU A 138 -16.66 44.93 -23.97
CA GLU A 138 -16.91 46.26 -24.54
C GLU A 138 -18.13 46.94 -23.90
N MET A 139 -19.17 46.16 -23.57
CA MET A 139 -20.35 46.67 -22.87
C MET A 139 -20.02 47.15 -21.45
N HIS A 140 -19.17 46.43 -20.72
CA HIS A 140 -18.72 46.87 -19.39
C HIS A 140 -17.90 48.17 -19.46
N VAL A 141 -17.04 48.30 -20.48
CA VAL A 141 -16.30 49.56 -20.73
C VAL A 141 -17.27 50.69 -21.05
N PHE A 142 -18.21 50.46 -21.97
CA PHE A 142 -19.22 51.43 -22.36
C PHE A 142 -20.07 51.91 -21.16
N VAL A 143 -20.53 50.98 -20.31
CA VAL A 143 -21.32 51.31 -19.12
C VAL A 143 -20.50 52.15 -18.13
N ASN A 144 -19.23 51.81 -17.91
CA ASN A 144 -18.35 52.60 -17.04
C ASN A 144 -18.14 54.02 -17.58
N ASP A 145 -17.89 54.16 -18.87
CA ASP A 145 -17.72 55.47 -19.51
C ASP A 145 -19.00 56.30 -19.47
N PHE A 146 -20.15 55.67 -19.72
CA PHE A 146 -21.46 56.30 -19.61
C PHE A 146 -21.71 56.82 -18.19
N LEU A 147 -21.59 55.96 -17.17
CA LEU A 147 -21.83 56.34 -15.77
C LEU A 147 -20.93 57.49 -15.33
N ARG A 148 -19.65 57.48 -15.73
CA ARG A 148 -18.71 58.58 -15.44
C ARG A 148 -19.12 59.88 -16.12
N ARG A 149 -19.49 59.85 -17.39
CA ARG A 149 -19.91 61.04 -18.15
C ARG A 149 -21.18 61.67 -17.57
N GLU A 150 -22.12 60.84 -17.16
CA GLU A 150 -23.38 61.28 -16.53
C GLU A 150 -23.18 61.72 -15.05
N GLY A 151 -21.94 61.74 -14.54
CA GLY A 151 -21.62 62.22 -13.21
C GLY A 151 -22.02 61.26 -12.08
N TRP A 152 -22.28 59.99 -12.37
CA TRP A 152 -22.54 58.99 -11.33
C TRP A 152 -21.28 58.76 -10.51
N GLY A 153 -21.43 58.75 -9.20
CA GLY A 153 -20.33 58.59 -8.26
C GLY A 153 -20.84 58.28 -6.86
N HIS A 154 -19.93 57.88 -5.98
CA HIS A 154 -20.30 57.61 -4.59
C HIS A 154 -20.91 58.86 -3.95
N SER A 155 -21.94 58.67 -3.12
CA SER A 155 -22.61 59.77 -2.41
C SER A 155 -21.62 60.64 -1.62
N MET A 156 -20.63 60.01 -0.97
CA MET A 156 -19.58 60.70 -0.22
C MET A 156 -18.63 61.52 -1.11
N CYS A 157 -18.36 61.07 -2.34
CA CYS A 157 -17.53 61.83 -3.28
C CYS A 157 -18.24 63.13 -3.65
N HIS A 158 -19.54 63.08 -3.94
CA HIS A 158 -20.35 64.26 -4.24
C HIS A 158 -20.50 65.22 -3.06
N GLN A 159 -20.40 64.73 -1.83
CA GLN A 159 -20.42 65.58 -0.62
C GLN A 159 -19.08 66.28 -0.35
N ARG A 160 -17.95 65.71 -0.78
CA ARG A 160 -16.60 66.28 -0.57
C ARG A 160 -16.23 67.39 -1.55
N TYR A 161 -16.87 67.42 -2.71
CA TYR A 161 -16.57 68.37 -3.79
C TYR A 161 -17.71 69.40 -4.01
N ARG A 162 -18.58 69.60 -3.02
CA ARG A 162 -19.56 70.70 -2.96
C ARG A 162 -18.99 71.90 -2.21
#